data_AF-A0A3Q9KZT4-F1
#
_entry.id   AF-A0A3Q9KZT4-F1
#
_cell.length_a   1.000
_cell.length_b   1.000
_cell.length_c   1.000
_cell.angle_alpha   90.00
_cell.angle_beta   90.00
_cell.angle_gamma   90.00
#
_symmetry.space_group_name_H-M   'P 1'
#
loop_
_entity.id
_entity.type
_entity.pdbx_description
1 polymer ?
#
loop_
_entity_poly.entity_id
_entity_poly.type
_entity_poly.pdbx_seq_one_letter_code
_entity_poly.pdbx_strand_id
1 'polypeptide(L)'
;MHEIFINYRTKGGKEVAYMCDEELSERFGPDSVFLAKKSIELGDSMDVLLRTVRRCHVLLALIHEGWTDEPHRSDPGRRALDDPQDWVRREIEEALSSGALIVPLFIGRKVEQLDARRLPRSIAELAEYQYTRVELHNRQEDLARIGDRLIQRVPALAPLDRSPRAVATVAAAAESSPEPTVRTDHQSGGIGSVGRSVGTFINTAHGPLNSGEGDQINGPQINGNGTNYVAGNNEGGIRQGFGTRTPRGGEQR
;
A
#
# COMPACT_ATOMS: atom_id res chain seq x y z
N MET A 1 9.75 -10.24 -8.44
CA MET A 1 10.58 -9.15 -9.00
C MET A 1 10.71 -8.16 -7.87
N HIS A 2 11.94 -7.84 -7.45
CA HIS A 2 12.13 -6.96 -6.31
C HIS A 2 11.99 -5.51 -6.77
N GLU A 3 11.05 -4.80 -6.17
CA GLU A 3 10.73 -3.42 -6.52
C GLU A 3 11.62 -2.44 -5.75
N ILE A 4 11.96 -2.80 -4.50
CA ILE A 4 12.73 -1.98 -3.56
C ILE A 4 13.98 -2.76 -3.14
N PHE A 5 15.14 -2.13 -3.30
CA PHE A 5 16.43 -2.67 -2.89
C PHE A 5 16.97 -1.87 -1.69
N ILE A 6 17.35 -2.55 -0.61
CA ILE A 6 17.90 -1.92 0.60
C ILE A 6 19.42 -2.14 0.63
N ASN A 7 20.15 -1.05 0.36
CA ASN A 7 21.60 -0.98 0.42
C ASN A 7 22.03 -0.44 1.80
N TYR A 8 22.92 -1.15 2.50
CA TYR A 8 23.33 -0.77 3.85
C TYR A 8 24.72 -1.30 4.23
N ARG A 9 25.38 -0.60 5.16
CA ARG A 9 26.59 -1.09 5.84
C ARG A 9 26.23 -1.89 7.09
N THR A 10 27.03 -2.91 7.39
CA THR A 10 26.79 -3.79 8.55
C THR A 10 27.01 -3.08 9.86
N LYS A 11 28.03 -2.22 9.95
CA LYS A 11 28.27 -1.39 11.12
C LYS A 11 27.25 -0.25 11.12
N GLY A 12 26.53 -0.03 12.23
CA GLY A 12 25.62 1.12 12.39
C GLY A 12 24.31 1.10 11.58
N GLY A 13 24.24 0.38 10.45
CA GLY A 13 23.04 0.33 9.60
C GLY A 13 22.20 -0.95 9.71
N LYS A 14 22.75 -2.03 10.30
CA LYS A 14 22.14 -3.38 10.24
C LYS A 14 20.74 -3.42 10.82
N GLU A 15 20.56 -2.97 12.06
CA GLU A 15 19.27 -3.04 12.76
C GLU A 15 18.16 -2.30 12.00
N VAL A 16 18.43 -1.07 11.57
CA VAL A 16 17.49 -0.28 10.79
C VAL A 16 17.21 -0.91 9.43
N ALA A 17 18.20 -1.56 8.81
CA ALA A 17 17.99 -2.26 7.54
C ALA A 17 17.01 -3.44 7.68
N TYR A 18 17.11 -4.23 8.76
CA TYR A 18 16.14 -5.30 9.05
C TYR A 18 14.75 -4.74 9.35
N MET A 19 14.66 -3.63 10.07
CA MET A 19 13.36 -2.97 10.32
C MET A 19 12.73 -2.45 9.03
N CYS A 20 13.53 -1.83 8.15
CA CYS A 20 13.05 -1.41 6.83
C CYS A 20 12.58 -2.60 6.00
N ASP A 21 13.33 -3.70 6.01
CA ASP A 21 12.98 -4.95 5.33
C ASP A 21 11.64 -5.51 5.83
N GLU A 22 11.47 -5.61 7.14
CA GLU A 22 10.24 -6.12 7.78
C GLU A 22 9.02 -5.26 7.43
N GLU A 23 9.07 -3.96 7.72
CA GLU A 23 7.94 -3.05 7.56
C GLU A 23 7.55 -2.83 6.09
N LEU A 24 8.54 -2.70 5.20
CA LEU A 24 8.27 -2.55 3.77
C LEU A 24 7.80 -3.87 3.14
N SER A 25 8.28 -5.02 3.63
CA SER A 25 7.79 -6.34 3.18
C SER A 25 6.37 -6.61 3.65
N GLU A 26 6.02 -6.20 4.88
CA GLU A 26 4.64 -6.29 5.36
C GLU A 26 3.71 -5.44 4.49
N ARG A 27 4.16 -4.25 4.11
CA ARG A 27 3.39 -3.32 3.28
C ARG A 27 3.30 -3.74 1.81
N PHE A 28 4.41 -4.04 1.15
CA PHE A 28 4.49 -4.26 -0.30
C PHE A 28 4.56 -5.74 -0.69
N GLY A 29 4.60 -6.64 0.28
CA GLY A 29 4.80 -8.07 0.09
C GLY A 29 6.28 -8.48 0.20
N PRO A 30 6.55 -9.71 0.65
CA PRO A 30 7.91 -10.19 0.94
C PRO A 30 8.80 -10.31 -0.31
N ASP A 31 8.22 -10.53 -1.49
CA ASP A 31 8.98 -10.67 -2.74
C ASP A 31 9.32 -9.31 -3.39
N SER A 32 8.81 -8.21 -2.82
CA SER A 32 8.93 -6.86 -3.36
C SER A 32 10.14 -6.12 -2.80
N VAL A 33 10.69 -6.57 -1.67
CA VAL A 33 11.82 -5.95 -0.98
C VAL A 33 13.00 -6.90 -0.99
N PHE A 34 14.18 -6.38 -1.33
CA PHE A 34 15.42 -7.15 -1.31
C PHE A 34 16.44 -6.49 -0.40
N LEU A 35 16.92 -7.23 0.59
CA LEU A 35 17.93 -6.76 1.55
C LEU A 35 19.31 -7.33 1.18
N ALA A 36 20.23 -6.46 0.77
CA ALA A 36 21.49 -6.80 0.08
C ALA A 36 22.40 -7.86 0.74
N LYS A 37 22.24 -8.14 2.04
CA LYS A 37 23.02 -9.14 2.79
C LYS A 37 22.21 -10.26 3.44
N LYS A 38 20.88 -10.13 3.53
CA LYS A 38 20.01 -11.19 4.06
C LYS A 38 19.58 -12.14 2.93
N SER A 39 19.43 -11.62 1.72
CA SER A 39 18.82 -12.33 0.59
C SER A 39 19.83 -13.04 -0.32
N ILE A 40 21.05 -13.29 0.16
CA ILE A 40 22.03 -14.15 -0.52
C ILE A 40 21.94 -15.52 0.15
N GLU A 41 21.47 -16.54 -0.57
CA GLU A 41 21.43 -17.90 -0.05
C GLU A 41 22.83 -18.53 -0.02
N LEU A 42 23.01 -19.60 0.77
CA LEU A 42 24.27 -20.36 0.78
C LEU A 42 24.53 -20.94 -0.61
N GLY A 43 25.59 -20.44 -1.28
CA GLY A 43 25.97 -20.87 -2.62
C GLY A 43 25.59 -19.89 -3.73
N ASP A 44 24.85 -18.82 -3.44
CA ASP A 44 24.57 -17.77 -4.42
C ASP A 44 25.82 -16.97 -4.77
N SER A 45 26.05 -16.82 -6.07
CA SER A 45 27.09 -15.92 -6.58
C SER A 45 26.70 -14.47 -6.33
N MET A 46 27.68 -13.64 -6.00
CA MET A 46 27.47 -12.21 -5.78
C MET A 46 26.96 -11.48 -7.04
N ASP A 47 27.05 -12.09 -8.22
CA ASP A 47 26.48 -11.56 -9.46
C ASP A 47 24.95 -11.57 -9.47
N VAL A 48 24.31 -12.38 -8.62
CA VAL A 48 22.86 -12.34 -8.41
C VAL A 48 22.45 -11.00 -7.80
N LEU A 49 23.24 -10.48 -6.86
CA LEU A 49 22.97 -9.22 -6.17
C LEU A 49 22.89 -8.04 -7.14
N LEU A 50 23.92 -7.90 -7.97
CA LEU A 50 23.99 -6.81 -8.96
C LEU A 50 22.90 -6.94 -10.03
N ARG A 51 22.55 -8.17 -10.44
CA ARG A 51 21.41 -8.41 -11.33
C ARG A 51 20.08 -8.01 -10.70
N THR A 52 19.92 -8.21 -9.39
CA THR A 52 18.72 -7.78 -8.67
C THR A 52 18.65 -6.26 -8.58
N VAL A 53 19.76 -5.58 -8.25
CA VAL A 53 19.84 -4.11 -8.23
C VAL A 53 19.43 -3.52 -9.57
N ARG A 54 19.92 -4.07 -10.69
CA ARG A 54 19.59 -3.56 -12.04
C ARG A 54 18.09 -3.60 -12.37
N ARG A 55 17.31 -4.40 -11.65
CA ARG A 55 15.88 -4.62 -11.90
C ARG A 55 14.99 -3.95 -10.88
N CYS A 56 15.54 -3.34 -9.83
CA CYS A 56 14.72 -2.62 -8.85
C CYS A 56 14.28 -1.26 -9.41
N HIS A 57 13.10 -0.82 -8.97
CA HIS A 57 12.61 0.53 -9.26
C HIS A 57 13.14 1.54 -8.25
N VAL A 58 13.41 1.11 -7.02
CA VAL A 58 13.89 1.95 -5.91
C VAL A 58 15.14 1.31 -5.28
N LEU A 59 16.15 2.12 -5.00
CA LEU A 59 17.24 1.78 -4.08
C LEU A 59 17.21 2.71 -2.87
N LEU A 60 17.04 2.15 -1.67
CA LEU A 60 17.17 2.86 -0.41
C LEU A 60 18.61 2.71 0.09
N ALA A 61 19.37 3.81 0.11
CA ALA A 61 20.74 3.83 0.59
C ALA A 61 20.77 4.24 2.08
N LEU A 62 20.95 3.27 2.98
CA LEU A 62 20.96 3.51 4.42
C LEU A 62 22.31 4.07 4.87
N ILE A 63 22.29 5.31 5.33
CA ILE A 63 23.47 6.09 5.70
C ILE A 63 23.41 6.37 7.20
N HIS A 64 24.29 5.73 7.95
CA HIS A 64 24.49 5.96 9.39
C HIS A 64 25.67 6.92 9.64
N GLU A 65 25.84 7.31 10.91
CA GLU A 65 26.99 8.09 11.34
C GLU A 65 28.30 7.34 11.05
N GLY A 66 29.18 7.93 10.25
CA GLY A 66 30.45 7.33 9.83
C GLY A 66 30.37 6.44 8.58
N TRP A 67 29.23 6.39 7.87
CA TRP A 67 29.08 5.60 6.63
C TRP A 67 30.14 5.90 5.56
N THR A 68 30.50 7.18 5.40
CA THR A 68 31.50 7.63 4.42
C THR A 68 32.93 7.24 4.78
N ASP A 69 33.20 7.16 6.09
CA ASP A 69 34.55 6.99 6.65
C ASP A 69 34.77 5.59 7.23
N GLU A 70 33.86 4.64 6.97
CA GLU A 70 34.00 3.29 7.49
C GLU A 70 35.30 2.68 6.95
N PRO A 71 36.19 2.15 7.82
CA PRO A 71 37.47 1.62 7.39
C PRO A 71 37.31 0.35 6.55
N HIS A 72 38.20 0.17 5.59
CA HIS A 72 38.27 -1.05 4.79
C HIS A 72 38.67 -2.24 5.67
N ARG A 73 38.07 -3.41 5.43
CA ARG A 73 38.22 -4.60 6.31
C ARG A 73 39.66 -5.09 6.44
N SER A 74 40.40 -5.04 5.35
CA SER A 74 41.79 -5.52 5.28
C SER A 74 42.82 -4.40 5.40
N ASP A 75 42.38 -3.14 5.36
CA ASP A 75 43.26 -1.97 5.43
C ASP A 75 42.56 -0.83 6.18
N PRO A 76 42.69 -0.77 7.52
CA PRO A 76 42.04 0.24 8.33
C PRO A 76 42.44 1.68 8.01
N GLY A 77 43.55 1.90 7.29
CA GLY A 77 44.01 3.23 6.87
C GLY A 77 43.26 3.79 5.65
N ARG A 78 42.48 2.96 4.97
CA ARG A 78 41.69 3.32 3.79
C ARG A 78 40.19 3.24 4.09
N ARG A 79 39.39 4.11 3.48
CA ARG A 79 37.92 4.03 3.57
C ARG A 79 37.43 2.91 2.68
N ALA A 80 36.44 2.15 3.16
CA ALA A 80 35.83 1.06 2.41
C ALA A 80 35.25 1.57 1.07
N LEU A 81 34.56 2.72 1.06
CA LEU A 81 34.04 3.32 -0.17
C LEU A 81 35.09 3.61 -1.25
N ASP A 82 36.33 3.88 -0.85
CA ASP A 82 37.39 4.16 -1.84
C ASP A 82 37.82 2.88 -2.58
N ASP A 83 37.50 1.69 -2.07
CA ASP A 83 37.70 0.42 -2.74
C ASP A 83 36.64 0.20 -3.84
N PRO A 84 37.03 0.04 -5.12
CA PRO A 84 36.10 -0.34 -6.18
C PRO A 84 35.39 -1.69 -5.96
N GLN A 85 35.93 -2.54 -5.07
CA GLN A 85 35.30 -3.81 -4.70
C GLN A 85 34.34 -3.71 -3.51
N ASP A 86 34.17 -2.52 -2.91
CA ASP A 86 33.18 -2.33 -1.86
C ASP A 86 31.75 -2.51 -2.40
N TRP A 87 31.03 -3.47 -1.83
CA TRP A 87 29.70 -3.85 -2.30
C TRP A 87 28.69 -2.71 -2.22
N VAL A 88 28.75 -1.91 -1.17
CA VAL A 88 27.83 -0.78 -0.99
C VAL A 88 28.01 0.20 -2.14
N ARG A 89 29.26 0.52 -2.49
CA ARG A 89 29.58 1.33 -3.67
C ARG A 89 29.08 0.68 -4.96
N ARG A 90 29.39 -0.59 -5.20
CA ARG A 90 29.01 -1.29 -6.45
C ARG A 90 27.50 -1.33 -6.65
N GLU A 91 26.72 -1.59 -5.60
CA GLU A 91 25.25 -1.58 -5.67
C GLU A 91 24.71 -0.20 -6.02
N ILE A 92 25.28 0.87 -5.46
CA ILE A 92 24.88 2.25 -5.80
C ILE A 92 25.26 2.58 -7.25
N GLU A 93 26.47 2.20 -7.70
CA GLU A 93 26.92 2.39 -9.09
C GLU A 93 25.98 1.68 -10.07
N GLU A 94 25.58 0.43 -9.77
CA GLU A 94 24.65 -0.32 -10.60
C GLU A 94 23.26 0.32 -10.64
N ALA A 95 22.72 0.78 -9.50
CA ALA A 95 21.43 1.47 -9.45
C ALA A 95 21.44 2.80 -10.21
N LEU A 96 22.53 3.56 -10.13
CA LEU A 96 22.74 4.77 -10.93
C LEU A 96 22.73 4.42 -12.42
N SER A 97 23.42 3.35 -12.81
CA SER A 97 23.50 2.93 -14.21
C SER A 97 22.17 2.43 -14.77
N SER A 98 21.32 1.81 -13.95
CA SER A 98 20.01 1.30 -14.36
C SER A 98 18.90 2.36 -14.34
N GLY A 99 19.17 3.55 -13.79
CA GLY A 99 18.19 4.62 -13.65
C GLY A 99 17.15 4.37 -12.56
N ALA A 100 17.48 3.54 -11.56
CA ALA A 100 16.61 3.32 -10.41
C ALA A 100 16.44 4.61 -9.59
N LEU A 101 15.29 4.76 -8.92
CA LEU A 101 15.09 5.85 -7.97
C LEU A 101 15.95 5.61 -6.73
N ILE A 102 17.02 6.38 -6.56
CA ILE A 102 17.87 6.29 -5.38
C ILE A 102 17.38 7.28 -4.32
N VAL A 103 17.14 6.77 -3.11
CA VAL A 103 16.74 7.58 -1.95
C VAL A 103 17.76 7.38 -0.83
N PRO A 104 18.60 8.40 -0.53
CA PRO A 104 19.40 8.40 0.67
C PRO A 104 18.51 8.40 1.92
N LEU A 105 18.72 7.42 2.81
CA LEU A 105 17.98 7.25 4.04
C LEU A 105 18.92 7.43 5.24
N PHE A 106 18.82 8.59 5.89
CA PHE A 106 19.69 8.94 7.02
C PHE A 106 19.18 8.32 8.31
N ILE A 107 20.08 7.64 9.03
CA ILE A 107 19.77 6.93 10.27
C ILE A 107 20.08 7.81 11.47
N GLY A 108 19.05 8.21 12.22
CA GLY A 108 19.18 9.05 13.41
C GLY A 108 19.64 10.48 13.08
N ARG A 109 19.69 11.36 14.09
CA ARG A 109 19.83 12.83 13.92
C ARG A 109 21.23 13.37 13.63
N LYS A 110 22.26 12.55 13.80
CA LYS A 110 23.66 12.98 13.70
C LYS A 110 24.25 12.95 12.30
N VAL A 111 23.59 12.25 11.36
CA VAL A 111 24.03 12.18 9.97
C VAL A 111 23.80 13.53 9.30
N GLU A 112 24.88 14.15 8.84
CA GLU A 112 24.83 15.37 8.05
C GLU A 112 24.67 15.06 6.55
N GLN A 113 24.43 16.09 5.75
CA GLN A 113 24.38 15.96 4.30
C GLN A 113 25.72 15.39 3.77
N LEU A 114 25.63 14.50 2.80
CA LEU A 114 26.83 13.94 2.16
C LEU A 114 27.59 15.05 1.43
N ASP A 115 28.92 15.04 1.54
CA ASP A 115 29.80 15.91 0.76
C ASP A 115 30.29 15.15 -0.49
N ALA A 116 29.89 15.60 -1.68
CA ALA A 116 30.27 15.00 -2.95
C ALA A 116 31.80 14.83 -3.10
N ARG A 117 32.60 15.73 -2.52
CA ARG A 117 34.08 15.69 -2.57
C ARG A 117 34.67 14.59 -1.71
N ARG A 118 33.90 14.08 -0.75
CA ARG A 118 34.29 12.97 0.12
C ARG A 118 33.85 11.62 -0.43
N LEU A 119 33.10 11.60 -1.54
CA LEU A 119 32.64 10.37 -2.19
C LEU A 119 33.54 10.03 -3.39
N PRO A 120 33.66 8.72 -3.74
CA PRO A 120 34.21 8.32 -5.02
C PRO A 120 33.44 8.97 -6.17
N ARG A 121 34.16 9.37 -7.23
CA ARG A 121 33.58 10.09 -8.38
C ARG A 121 32.37 9.39 -9.00
N SER A 122 32.35 8.06 -8.99
CA SER A 122 31.28 7.25 -9.57
C SER A 122 29.95 7.30 -8.80
N ILE A 123 29.98 7.68 -7.52
CA ILE A 123 28.78 7.80 -6.67
C ILE A 123 28.63 9.20 -6.07
N ALA A 124 29.40 10.18 -6.55
CA ALA A 124 29.41 11.54 -6.01
C ALA A 124 28.04 12.23 -6.15
N GLU A 125 27.27 11.88 -7.19
CA GLU A 125 25.91 12.39 -7.41
C GLU A 125 24.92 12.03 -6.28
N LEU A 126 25.21 10.98 -5.50
CA LEU A 126 24.39 10.60 -4.34
C LEU A 126 24.23 11.77 -3.34
N ALA A 127 25.21 12.67 -3.26
CA ALA A 127 25.17 13.85 -2.39
C ALA A 127 24.16 14.91 -2.83
N GLU A 128 23.75 14.90 -4.09
CA GLU A 128 22.78 15.84 -4.67
C GLU A 128 21.33 15.33 -4.54
N TYR A 129 21.15 14.07 -4.14
CA TYR A 129 19.82 13.48 -4.02
C TYR A 129 19.09 13.93 -2.76
N GLN A 130 17.78 14.15 -2.91
CA GLN A 130 16.90 14.43 -1.79
C GLN A 130 16.88 13.23 -0.84
N TYR A 131 17.27 13.48 0.41
CA TYR A 131 17.30 12.46 1.45
C TYR A 131 16.00 12.44 2.26
N THR A 132 15.80 11.35 2.98
CA THR A 132 14.81 11.25 4.05
C THR A 132 15.47 10.66 5.28
N ARG A 133 14.79 10.74 6.43
CA ARG A 133 15.36 10.34 7.72
C ARG A 133 14.47 9.29 8.39
N VAL A 134 15.10 8.38 9.11
CA VAL A 134 14.42 7.46 10.04
C VAL A 134 15.02 7.66 11.42
N GLU A 135 14.15 7.98 12.37
CA GLU A 135 14.49 8.05 13.78
C GLU A 135 14.01 6.79 14.49
N LEU A 136 14.90 6.12 15.24
CA LEU A 136 14.62 4.84 15.90
C LEU A 136 13.38 4.84 16.80
N HIS A 137 13.04 5.99 17.42
CA HIS A 137 11.88 6.11 18.30
C HIS A 137 10.56 6.37 17.55
N ASN A 138 10.60 6.89 16.31
CA ASN A 138 9.43 7.18 15.47
C ASN A 138 9.41 6.34 14.18
N ARG A 139 10.17 5.23 14.17
CA ARG A 139 10.50 4.45 12.97
C ARG A 139 9.26 3.99 12.19
N GLN A 140 8.18 3.58 12.85
CA GLN A 140 6.97 3.12 12.17
C GLN A 140 6.30 4.25 11.38
N GLU A 141 6.19 5.44 11.98
CA GLU A 141 5.60 6.61 11.32
C GLU A 141 6.49 7.09 10.16
N ASP A 142 7.81 7.11 10.37
CA ASP A 142 8.77 7.48 9.34
C ASP A 142 8.70 6.51 8.14
N LEU A 143 8.67 5.19 8.39
CA LEU A 143 8.58 4.17 7.35
C LEU A 143 7.23 4.17 6.63
N ALA A 144 6.13 4.40 7.35
CA ALA A 144 4.82 4.60 6.73
C ALA A 144 4.82 5.79 5.76
N ARG A 145 5.39 6.93 6.19
CA ARG A 145 5.53 8.13 5.36
C ARG A 145 6.46 7.89 4.17
N ILE A 146 7.54 7.15 4.35
CA ILE A 146 8.45 6.77 3.26
C ILE A 146 7.70 5.93 2.25
N GLY A 147 6.98 4.90 2.67
CA GLY A 147 6.17 4.07 1.76
C GLY A 147 5.14 4.90 0.97
N ASP A 148 4.46 5.86 1.61
CA ASP A 148 3.52 6.76 0.93
C ASP A 148 4.23 7.60 -0.16
N ARG A 149 5.42 8.11 0.14
CA ARG A 149 6.23 8.88 -0.82
C ARG A 149 6.77 8.00 -1.96
N LEU A 150 7.14 6.75 -1.67
CA LEU A 150 7.61 5.80 -2.67
C LEU A 150 6.52 5.48 -3.68
N ILE A 151 5.28 5.24 -3.22
CA ILE A 151 4.13 5.00 -4.10
C ILE A 151 3.87 6.18 -5.04
N GLN A 152 3.97 7.42 -4.53
CA GLN A 152 3.79 8.63 -5.35
C GLN A 152 4.84 8.77 -6.46
N ARG A 153 6.06 8.28 -6.23
CA ARG A 153 7.18 8.42 -7.16
C ARG A 153 7.33 7.21 -8.08
N VAL A 154 6.89 6.03 -7.62
CA VAL A 154 6.97 4.76 -8.35
C VAL A 154 5.58 4.13 -8.36
N PRO A 155 4.75 4.43 -9.38
CA PRO A 155 3.40 3.90 -9.49
C PRO A 155 3.31 2.36 -9.50
N ALA A 156 4.39 1.67 -9.89
CA ALA A 156 4.49 0.20 -9.83
C ALA A 156 4.35 -0.37 -8.41
N LEU A 157 4.59 0.44 -7.37
CA LEU A 157 4.39 0.04 -5.97
C LEU A 157 2.93 0.14 -5.50
N ALA A 158 2.09 0.92 -6.19
CA ALA A 158 0.70 1.15 -5.75
C ALA A 158 -0.15 -0.13 -5.72
N PRO A 159 -0.09 -1.04 -6.72
CA PRO A 159 -0.83 -2.30 -6.68
C PRO A 159 -0.36 -3.27 -5.58
N LEU A 160 0.82 -3.03 -5.03
CA LEU A 160 1.42 -3.88 -4.01
C LEU A 160 1.11 -3.40 -2.59
N ASP A 161 0.56 -2.19 -2.41
CA ASP A 161 0.32 -1.59 -1.10
C ASP A 161 -0.82 -2.30 -0.34
N ARG A 162 -0.45 -2.98 0.76
CA ARG A 162 -1.35 -3.70 1.67
C ARG A 162 -1.62 -2.92 2.96
N SER A 163 -1.22 -1.65 3.04
CA SER A 163 -1.45 -0.84 4.24
C SER A 163 -2.96 -0.78 4.60
N PRO A 164 -3.32 -0.69 5.89
CA PRO A 164 -4.73 -0.61 6.31
C PRO A 164 -5.49 0.54 5.63
N ARG A 165 -4.77 1.65 5.35
CA ARG A 165 -5.28 2.79 4.61
C ARG A 165 -5.61 2.45 3.15
N ALA A 166 -4.74 1.71 2.47
CA ALA A 166 -5.00 1.22 1.12
C ALA A 166 -6.23 0.30 1.12
N VAL A 167 -6.27 -0.69 2.03
CA VAL A 167 -7.39 -1.63 2.17
C VAL A 167 -8.72 -0.91 2.45
N ALA A 168 -8.72 0.08 3.35
CA ALA A 168 -9.90 0.91 3.62
C ALA A 168 -10.34 1.75 2.40
N THR A 169 -9.39 2.19 1.56
CA THR A 169 -9.70 2.92 0.33
C THR A 169 -10.34 1.99 -0.72
N VAL A 170 -9.85 0.75 -0.85
CA VAL A 170 -10.45 -0.24 -1.76
C VAL A 170 -11.82 -0.69 -1.24
N ALA A 171 -11.96 -0.88 0.08
CA ALA A 171 -13.24 -1.20 0.70
C ALA A 171 -14.27 -0.07 0.51
N ALA A 172 -13.89 1.19 0.74
CA ALA A 172 -14.76 2.34 0.49
C ALA A 172 -15.12 2.50 -1.00
N ALA A 173 -14.19 2.20 -1.92
CA ALA A 173 -14.46 2.22 -3.36
C ALA A 173 -15.34 1.05 -3.84
N ALA A 174 -15.27 -0.10 -3.17
CA ALA A 174 -16.14 -1.26 -3.44
C ALA A 174 -17.54 -1.08 -2.81
N GLU A 175 -17.62 -0.41 -1.65
CA GLU A 175 -18.87 0.00 -1.02
C GLU A 175 -19.55 1.15 -1.78
N SER A 176 -18.81 1.95 -2.57
CA SER A 176 -19.38 2.83 -3.60
C SER A 176 -19.77 2.05 -4.86
N SER A 177 -20.64 1.06 -4.72
CA SER A 177 -21.59 0.76 -5.79
C SER A 177 -22.47 2.00 -5.99
N PRO A 178 -22.95 2.31 -7.21
CA PRO A 178 -23.73 3.52 -7.41
C PRO A 178 -24.99 3.41 -6.55
N GLU A 179 -25.08 4.20 -5.48
CA GLU A 179 -26.38 4.50 -4.91
C GLU A 179 -27.27 4.96 -6.07
N PRO A 180 -28.57 4.58 -6.11
CA PRO A 180 -29.49 5.11 -7.10
C PRO A 180 -29.59 6.62 -6.87
N THR A 181 -28.71 7.39 -7.50
CA THR A 181 -28.76 8.83 -7.50
C THR A 181 -29.94 9.24 -8.35
N VAL A 182 -31.00 9.72 -7.71
CA VAL A 182 -32.11 10.37 -8.40
C VAL A 182 -31.55 11.63 -9.05
N ARG A 183 -31.42 11.61 -10.38
CA ARG A 183 -31.05 12.79 -11.17
C ARG A 183 -32.27 13.69 -11.30
N THR A 184 -32.34 14.72 -10.46
CA THR A 184 -33.40 15.75 -10.52
C THR A 184 -32.97 16.93 -11.40
N ASP A 185 -32.52 16.65 -12.62
CA ASP A 185 -32.33 17.74 -13.60
C ASP A 185 -33.73 18.29 -13.99
N HIS A 186 -33.94 19.59 -13.74
CA HIS A 186 -35.20 20.33 -13.91
C HIS A 186 -36.31 20.12 -12.86
N GLN A 187 -36.03 19.49 -11.72
CA GLN A 187 -37.01 19.36 -10.64
C GLN A 187 -36.75 20.35 -9.50
N SER A 188 -37.72 21.22 -9.19
CA SER A 188 -37.71 22.06 -8.00
C SER A 188 -38.65 21.47 -6.94
N GLY A 189 -38.08 21.08 -5.79
CA GLY A 189 -38.83 20.51 -4.65
C GLY A 189 -38.89 18.99 -4.64
N GLY A 190 -38.71 18.41 -3.45
CA GLY A 190 -38.65 16.97 -3.17
C GLY A 190 -38.02 16.69 -1.80
N ILE A 191 -37.96 15.42 -1.39
CA ILE A 191 -37.27 15.00 -0.16
C ILE A 191 -35.80 14.76 -0.49
N GLY A 192 -34.92 15.62 0.03
CA GLY A 192 -33.47 15.51 -0.16
C GLY A 192 -32.73 15.36 1.18
N SER A 193 -31.68 14.54 1.19
CA SER A 193 -30.71 14.49 2.28
C SER A 193 -29.40 15.08 1.77
N VAL A 194 -28.89 16.13 2.42
CA VAL A 194 -27.57 16.70 2.12
C VAL A 194 -26.61 16.29 3.22
N GLY A 195 -25.58 15.53 2.86
CA GLY A 195 -24.64 14.97 3.81
C GLY A 195 -23.89 16.01 4.65
N ARG A 196 -23.82 15.69 5.96
CA ARG A 196 -22.91 16.18 7.02
C ARG A 196 -23.30 17.35 7.93
N SER A 197 -24.37 18.12 7.70
CA SER A 197 -24.89 19.00 8.79
C SER A 197 -26.31 19.56 8.66
N VAL A 198 -27.13 19.17 7.69
CA VAL A 198 -28.47 19.75 7.50
C VAL A 198 -29.50 18.64 7.30
N GLY A 199 -30.52 18.59 8.17
CA GLY A 199 -31.53 17.52 8.20
C GLY A 199 -32.45 17.51 6.97
N THR A 200 -33.23 16.41 6.86
CA THR A 200 -34.19 16.16 5.78
C THR A 200 -35.16 17.33 5.61
N PHE A 201 -35.23 17.90 4.41
CA PHE A 201 -36.25 18.90 4.06
C PHE A 201 -37.32 18.27 3.15
N ILE A 202 -38.58 18.66 3.36
CA ILE A 202 -39.73 18.21 2.59
C ILE A 202 -40.28 19.43 1.87
N ASN A 203 -40.30 19.40 0.53
CA ASN A 203 -40.95 20.41 -0.29
C ASN A 203 -41.90 19.75 -1.29
N THR A 204 -43.00 20.41 -1.64
CA THR A 204 -44.04 19.87 -2.51
C THR A 204 -43.54 19.74 -3.95
N ALA A 205 -43.25 18.50 -4.38
CA ALA A 205 -42.74 18.22 -5.71
C ALA A 205 -43.80 18.44 -6.79
N HIS A 206 -43.47 19.21 -7.82
CA HIS A 206 -44.29 19.36 -9.03
C HIS A 206 -43.44 19.02 -10.26
N GLY A 207 -43.88 18.04 -11.05
CA GLY A 207 -43.23 17.64 -12.31
C GLY A 207 -43.47 16.18 -12.68
N PRO A 208 -43.33 15.81 -13.97
CA PRO A 208 -43.42 14.42 -14.41
C PRO A 208 -42.27 13.59 -13.83
N LEU A 209 -42.60 12.50 -13.12
CA LEU A 209 -41.63 11.58 -12.51
C LEU A 209 -41.19 10.54 -13.54
N ASN A 210 -39.89 10.48 -13.83
CA ASN A 210 -39.28 9.44 -14.65
C ASN A 210 -38.47 8.51 -13.73
N SER A 211 -38.88 7.25 -13.61
CA SER A 211 -38.21 6.26 -12.75
C SER A 211 -37.07 5.50 -13.44
N GLY A 212 -36.65 5.94 -14.63
CA GLY A 212 -35.70 5.22 -15.48
C GLY A 212 -36.31 4.02 -16.24
N GLU A 213 -35.52 3.44 -17.13
CA GLU A 213 -35.85 2.19 -17.83
C GLU A 213 -35.40 1.01 -16.97
N GLY A 214 -36.36 0.38 -16.31
CA GLY A 214 -36.20 -0.80 -15.47
C GLY A 214 -37.56 -1.28 -14.99
N ASP A 215 -37.65 -2.53 -14.55
CA ASP A 215 -38.89 -3.08 -14.04
C ASP A 215 -39.33 -2.30 -12.79
N GLN A 216 -40.43 -1.55 -12.92
CA GLN A 216 -41.06 -0.90 -11.78
C GLN A 216 -41.80 -1.95 -10.94
N ILE A 217 -41.25 -2.27 -9.77
CA ILE A 217 -41.91 -3.16 -8.82
C ILE A 217 -42.74 -2.31 -7.85
N ASN A 218 -43.99 -2.06 -8.22
CA ASN A 218 -44.93 -1.24 -7.44
C ASN A 218 -45.67 -2.03 -6.33
N GLY A 219 -45.13 -3.19 -5.91
CA GLY A 219 -45.77 -4.06 -4.91
C GLY A 219 -44.76 -4.94 -4.17
N PRO A 220 -45.09 -5.45 -2.97
CA PRO A 220 -44.17 -6.23 -2.17
C PRO A 220 -43.86 -7.58 -2.82
N GLN A 221 -42.56 -7.86 -2.96
CA GLN A 221 -42.04 -9.15 -3.41
C GLN A 221 -41.73 -10.02 -2.19
N ILE A 222 -42.40 -11.16 -2.07
CA ILE A 222 -42.22 -12.07 -0.94
C ILE A 222 -41.93 -13.46 -1.49
N ASN A 223 -40.70 -13.94 -1.27
CA ASN A 223 -40.22 -15.23 -1.74
C ASN A 223 -39.80 -16.09 -0.56
N GLY A 224 -40.25 -17.35 -0.54
CA GLY A 224 -39.92 -18.34 0.50
C GLY A 224 -41.13 -19.17 0.95
N ASN A 225 -40.91 -20.43 1.31
CA ASN A 225 -41.99 -21.31 1.78
C ASN A 225 -42.53 -20.84 3.13
N GLY A 226 -43.86 -20.69 3.24
CA GLY A 226 -44.55 -20.30 4.48
C GLY A 226 -44.72 -18.79 4.68
N THR A 227 -44.65 -17.99 3.62
CA THR A 227 -44.86 -16.55 3.69
C THR A 227 -46.30 -16.15 3.37
N ASN A 228 -46.88 -15.26 4.19
CA ASN A 228 -48.21 -14.70 3.97
C ASN A 228 -48.16 -13.17 3.92
N TYR A 229 -48.80 -12.61 2.91
CA TYR A 229 -49.00 -11.18 2.73
C TYR A 229 -50.48 -10.84 2.86
N VAL A 230 -50.82 -9.88 3.72
CA VAL A 230 -52.18 -9.34 3.82
C VAL A 230 -52.09 -7.83 3.68
N ALA A 231 -52.69 -7.30 2.61
CA ALA A 231 -52.86 -5.86 2.42
C ALA A 231 -54.25 -5.43 2.89
N GLY A 232 -54.33 -4.37 3.69
CA GLY A 232 -55.58 -3.82 4.23
C GLY A 232 -55.84 -4.16 5.71
N ASN A 233 -56.98 -3.70 6.24
CA ASN A 233 -57.37 -3.96 7.64
C ASN A 233 -57.76 -5.43 7.82
N ASN A 234 -57.13 -6.10 8.78
CA ASN A 234 -57.36 -7.51 9.05
C ASN A 234 -58.04 -7.69 10.42
N GLU A 235 -59.36 -7.77 10.42
CA GLU A 235 -60.17 -7.87 11.66
C GLU A 235 -60.45 -9.34 12.08
N GLY A 236 -59.97 -10.34 11.33
CA GLY A 236 -60.27 -11.76 11.57
C GLY A 236 -59.10 -12.61 12.10
N GLY A 237 -57.89 -12.06 12.17
CA GLY A 237 -56.67 -12.77 12.55
C GLY A 237 -56.16 -13.74 11.47
N ILE A 238 -54.84 -13.90 11.38
CA ILE A 238 -54.19 -14.80 10.42
C ILE A 238 -54.00 -16.17 11.09
N ARG A 239 -54.62 -17.23 10.55
CA ARG A 239 -54.44 -18.61 11.03
C ARG A 239 -53.66 -19.43 10.00
N GLN A 240 -52.48 -19.93 10.36
CA GLN A 240 -51.73 -20.89 9.55
C GLN A 240 -51.88 -22.32 10.09
N GLY A 241 -52.21 -23.26 9.21
CA GLY A 241 -52.11 -24.69 9.49
C GLY A 241 -50.93 -25.26 8.72
N PHE A 242 -49.87 -25.67 9.42
CA PHE A 242 -48.76 -26.39 8.79
C PHE A 242 -49.11 -27.88 8.71
N GLY A 243 -49.38 -28.36 7.49
CA GLY A 243 -49.53 -29.79 7.22
C GLY A 243 -48.23 -30.55 7.49
N THR A 244 -48.34 -31.85 7.80
CA THR A 244 -47.21 -32.71 8.16
C THR A 244 -46.15 -32.75 7.05
N ARG A 245 -44.91 -32.53 7.47
CA ARG A 245 -43.69 -32.50 6.65
C ARG A 245 -43.57 -33.76 5.79
N THR A 246 -43.49 -33.62 4.47
CA THR A 246 -43.08 -34.73 3.60
C THR A 246 -41.59 -35.04 3.86
N PRO A 247 -41.19 -36.27 4.18
CA PRO A 247 -39.80 -36.62 4.39
C PRO A 247 -38.97 -36.38 3.13
N ARG A 248 -37.77 -35.80 3.27
CA ARG A 248 -36.77 -35.74 2.19
C ARG A 248 -36.36 -37.17 1.84
N GLY A 249 -36.76 -37.64 0.66
CA GLY A 249 -36.26 -38.89 0.10
C GLY A 249 -34.77 -38.74 -0.22
N GLY A 250 -33.93 -39.58 0.39
CA GLY A 250 -32.51 -39.58 0.09
C GLY A 250 -31.59 -40.28 1.09
N GLU A 251 -32.05 -41.35 1.76
CA GLU A 251 -31.13 -42.33 2.37
C GLU A 251 -31.67 -43.74 2.05
N GLN A 252 -31.09 -44.36 1.02
CA GLN A 252 -31.09 -45.81 0.87
C GLN A 252 -29.69 -46.32 1.18
N ARG A 253 -29.71 -47.47 1.87
CA ARG A 253 -28.61 -48.29 2.37
C ARG A 253 -27.54 -48.63 1.35
#